data_AF-A0A177WXM0-F1
#
_entry.id   AF-A0A177WXM0-F1
#
_cell.length_a   1.000
_cell.length_b   1.000
_cell.length_c   1.000
_cell.angle_alpha   90.00
_cell.angle_beta   90.00
_cell.angle_gamma   90.00
#
_symmetry.space_group_name_H-M   'P 1'
#
loop_
_entity.id
_entity.type
_entity.pdbx_description
1 polymer ?
#
loop_
_entity_poly.entity_id
_entity_poly.type
_entity_poly.pdbx_seq_one_letter_code
_entity_poly.pdbx_strand_id
1 'polypeptide(L)'
;MTRFASVDEMVNDTMLGVHNTVQIALLRPVSPTLTCTDHQTNEHVIDNQHEHLGSSWQSNDIKHDANSSMRIGTQDMMDNDNQDGQEYRNSTIDRQPSESLIEIEIDRDAIVLSIKKNLELRDKLSLRNSMLQYKLSEYFKKKRTDDTRDGEKSVSDQEQRYANCMSSLNELRTEYNSINIANQKFIGEYKGKLEERLDEVTTKADEFWKYKRSIALDAENSRTGKPLPTKIVDQLESTERKKENEVVAVRLDNIKLRNKLRRHEQLLRQKVQMELADGLHLIDFEQLKIENQTYNEKIEERNEFCTIQELLKLRKKITNVVQVLTHVKEKLQFVQGETVDLKLDLKALDKQVTLRRDSLPISKQNRDSLKNINTTLRQKNGLLGNDNLLRDYGEKVDESKNLKSKIDRLQEYYQELIAEIQLLRQKMQKAEFISRMSVTHMVKHT
;
A
#
# COMPACT_ATOMS: atom_id res chain seq x y z
N MET A 1 84.82 5.26 -49.77
CA MET A 1 84.78 3.82 -49.39
C MET A 1 83.71 3.74 -48.31
N THR A 2 82.53 3.15 -48.47
CA THR A 2 82.10 1.97 -49.23
C THR A 2 80.58 2.09 -49.48
N ARG A 3 80.10 1.53 -50.60
CA ARG A 3 78.73 1.58 -51.16
C ARG A 3 77.72 0.70 -50.42
N PHE A 4 76.42 0.94 -50.66
CA PHE A 4 75.32 0.02 -51.04
C PHE A 4 73.99 0.63 -50.53
N ALA A 5 73.19 1.34 -51.34
CA ALA A 5 72.35 0.94 -52.48
C ALA A 5 71.07 0.16 -52.09
N SER A 6 69.95 0.80 -52.42
CA SER A 6 68.53 0.43 -52.29
C SER A 6 68.14 -0.82 -53.09
N VAL A 7 67.18 -1.61 -52.60
CA VAL A 7 66.34 -2.50 -53.42
C VAL A 7 64.91 -2.56 -52.83
N ASP A 8 63.97 -1.97 -53.57
CA ASP A 8 62.54 -2.29 -53.57
C ASP A 8 62.34 -3.71 -54.12
N GLU A 9 61.42 -4.49 -53.54
CA GLU A 9 60.89 -5.67 -54.23
C GLU A 9 59.37 -5.78 -54.09
N MET A 10 58.72 -5.67 -55.25
CA MET A 10 57.32 -5.89 -55.53
C MET A 10 56.98 -7.38 -55.40
N VAL A 11 55.97 -7.71 -54.59
CA VAL A 11 55.36 -9.05 -54.62
C VAL A 11 54.22 -9.04 -55.64
N ASN A 12 54.50 -9.61 -56.82
CA ASN A 12 53.51 -9.99 -57.82
C ASN A 12 52.87 -11.34 -57.42
N ASP A 13 51.55 -11.35 -57.26
CA ASP A 13 50.75 -12.57 -57.15
C ASP A 13 50.24 -13.00 -58.53
N THR A 14 50.77 -14.11 -59.05
CA THR A 14 50.10 -14.90 -60.09
C THR A 14 50.62 -16.34 -60.06
N MET A 15 49.76 -17.31 -59.75
CA MET A 15 49.72 -18.72 -60.23
C MET A 15 48.82 -19.52 -59.27
N LEU A 16 47.58 -19.84 -59.67
CA LEU A 16 47.18 -21.07 -60.39
C LEU A 16 47.39 -22.35 -59.57
N GLY A 17 46.28 -23.06 -59.32
CA GLY A 17 46.28 -24.37 -58.69
C GLY A 17 44.89 -24.98 -58.60
N VAL A 18 44.36 -25.39 -59.75
CA VAL A 18 43.20 -26.28 -59.86
C VAL A 18 43.63 -27.68 -59.40
N HIS A 19 42.99 -28.24 -58.38
CA HIS A 19 42.95 -29.69 -58.16
C HIS A 19 41.56 -30.14 -57.72
N ASN A 20 40.88 -30.81 -58.65
CA ASN A 20 39.84 -31.80 -58.40
C ASN A 20 40.40 -32.92 -57.51
N THR A 21 39.62 -33.38 -56.52
CA THR A 21 39.27 -34.81 -56.35
C THR A 21 38.37 -35.06 -55.11
N VAL A 22 37.23 -35.69 -55.38
CA VAL A 22 36.65 -36.88 -54.70
C VAL A 22 36.02 -36.73 -53.30
N GLN A 23 34.79 -37.24 -53.25
CA GLN A 23 33.90 -37.48 -52.11
C GLN A 23 34.53 -38.29 -50.98
N ILE A 24 34.23 -37.92 -49.74
CA ILE A 24 34.07 -38.87 -48.63
C ILE A 24 32.82 -38.47 -47.84
N ALA A 25 31.81 -39.34 -47.91
CA ALA A 25 30.68 -39.33 -47.00
C ALA A 25 31.11 -39.92 -45.66
N LEU A 26 30.89 -39.19 -44.57
CA LEU A 26 30.94 -39.74 -43.21
C LEU A 26 29.69 -39.31 -42.42
N LEU A 27 28.88 -40.33 -42.20
CA LEU A 27 27.90 -40.58 -41.14
C LEU A 27 27.96 -39.71 -39.86
N ARG A 28 26.79 -39.12 -39.53
CA ARG A 28 26.06 -38.98 -38.22
C ARG A 28 26.81 -38.45 -36.97
N PRO A 29 26.17 -37.67 -36.05
CA PRO A 29 24.97 -38.14 -35.34
C PRO A 29 23.87 -37.10 -35.03
N VAL A 30 22.69 -37.68 -34.80
CA VAL A 30 21.50 -37.09 -34.15
C VAL A 30 21.71 -37.12 -32.64
N SER A 31 21.35 -36.05 -31.94
CA SER A 31 21.06 -35.97 -30.49
C SER A 31 20.34 -34.64 -30.21
N PRO A 32 19.62 -34.48 -29.09
CA PRO A 32 18.30 -35.07 -28.86
C PRO A 32 17.25 -34.01 -28.51
N THR A 33 16.00 -34.33 -28.80
CA THR A 33 14.81 -33.69 -28.25
C THR A 33 14.84 -33.81 -26.72
N LEU A 34 14.91 -32.69 -26.01
CA LEU A 34 14.56 -32.64 -24.58
C LEU A 34 13.19 -32.00 -24.43
N THR A 35 12.27 -32.85 -24.00
CA THR A 35 10.96 -32.58 -23.43
C THR A 35 11.08 -31.61 -22.25
N CYS A 36 10.37 -30.48 -22.30
CA CYS A 36 10.06 -29.70 -21.11
C CYS A 36 8.65 -30.10 -20.66
N THR A 37 8.59 -30.69 -19.47
CA THR A 37 7.38 -31.11 -18.77
C THR A 37 6.64 -29.91 -18.20
N ASP A 38 5.32 -29.98 -18.32
CA ASP A 38 4.33 -29.08 -17.77
C ASP A 38 4.49 -28.85 -16.26
N HIS A 39 4.49 -27.59 -15.84
CA HIS A 39 3.96 -27.21 -14.55
C HIS A 39 2.98 -26.05 -14.69
N GLN A 40 1.76 -26.39 -14.27
CA GLN A 40 0.55 -25.57 -14.17
C GLN A 40 0.81 -24.27 -13.40
N THR A 41 0.42 -23.14 -14.00
CA THR A 41 0.06 -21.95 -13.24
C THR A 41 -1.41 -21.64 -13.47
N ASN A 42 -2.09 -21.49 -12.33
CA ASN A 42 -3.50 -21.22 -12.15
C ASN A 42 -3.94 -19.96 -12.90
N GLU A 43 -5.01 -20.10 -13.68
CA GLU A 43 -5.79 -19.00 -14.24
C GLU A 43 -6.52 -18.26 -13.11
N HIS A 44 -6.37 -16.94 -13.06
CA HIS A 44 -7.38 -16.07 -12.47
C HIS A 44 -7.70 -14.93 -13.44
N VAL A 45 -8.92 -15.03 -13.97
CA VAL A 45 -9.62 -14.12 -14.86
C VAL A 45 -9.85 -12.77 -14.17
N ILE A 46 -9.47 -11.66 -14.81
CA ILE A 46 -10.11 -10.36 -14.65
C ILE A 46 -10.27 -9.72 -16.03
N ASP A 47 -11.49 -9.23 -16.25
CA ASP A 47 -12.14 -8.91 -17.51
C ASP A 47 -11.55 -7.77 -18.36
N ASN A 48 -11.78 -7.94 -19.66
CA ASN A 48 -11.73 -6.96 -20.73
C ASN A 48 -12.52 -5.68 -20.43
N GLN A 49 -11.90 -4.52 -20.66
CA GLN A 49 -12.58 -3.37 -21.27
C GLN A 49 -11.67 -2.68 -22.31
N HIS A 50 -12.11 -2.79 -23.55
CA HIS A 50 -11.73 -2.02 -24.73
C HIS A 50 -12.42 -0.64 -24.65
N GLU A 51 -11.73 0.46 -24.97
CA GLU A 51 -12.31 1.67 -25.60
C GLU A 51 -11.19 2.69 -25.90
N HIS A 52 -10.86 2.90 -27.17
CA HIS A 52 -11.22 4.10 -27.97
C HIS A 52 -10.40 5.36 -27.66
N LEU A 53 -9.35 5.57 -28.48
CA LEU A 53 -8.64 6.83 -28.63
C LEU A 53 -9.54 7.85 -29.36
N GLY A 54 -10.25 8.68 -28.59
CA GLY A 54 -10.97 9.84 -29.07
C GLY A 54 -10.18 11.13 -28.81
N SER A 55 -9.73 11.77 -29.89
CA SER A 55 -9.24 13.15 -29.85
C SER A 55 -10.42 14.09 -29.66
N SER A 56 -10.47 14.83 -28.55
CA SER A 56 -11.45 15.89 -28.32
C SER A 56 -10.74 17.17 -27.89
N TRP A 57 -10.71 18.13 -28.80
CA TRP A 57 -10.35 19.51 -28.55
C TRP A 57 -11.45 20.13 -27.69
N GLN A 58 -11.10 20.58 -26.48
CA GLN A 58 -11.99 21.40 -25.65
C GLN A 58 -11.42 22.81 -25.56
N SER A 59 -12.14 23.71 -26.20
CA SER A 59 -12.06 25.16 -26.08
C SER A 59 -12.16 25.59 -24.62
N ASN A 60 -11.24 26.44 -24.18
CA ASN A 60 -11.45 27.29 -23.01
C ASN A 60 -11.63 28.72 -23.52
N ASP A 61 -12.89 29.17 -23.49
CA ASP A 61 -13.28 30.56 -23.61
C ASP A 61 -12.79 31.33 -22.38
N ILE A 62 -11.90 32.31 -22.58
CA ILE A 62 -11.62 33.35 -21.60
C ILE A 62 -12.22 34.64 -22.12
N LYS A 63 -13.25 35.08 -21.39
CA LYS A 63 -13.96 36.34 -21.59
C LYS A 63 -13.03 37.53 -21.34
N HIS A 64 -13.20 38.54 -22.19
CA HIS A 64 -12.74 39.91 -22.01
C HIS A 64 -13.08 40.46 -20.63
N ASP A 65 -12.14 41.17 -20.01
CA ASP A 65 -12.45 42.44 -19.36
C ASP A 65 -11.28 43.42 -19.43
N ALA A 66 -11.67 44.69 -19.53
CA ALA A 66 -10.90 45.85 -19.95
C ALA A 66 -10.04 46.48 -18.84
N ASN A 67 -9.22 47.45 -19.27
CA ASN A 67 -8.43 48.44 -18.50
C ASN A 67 -7.05 47.99 -17.98
N SER A 68 -5.98 48.45 -18.65
CA SER A 68 -5.22 49.61 -18.13
C SER A 68 -4.09 50.03 -19.09
N SER A 69 -4.33 51.14 -19.77
CA SER A 69 -3.41 52.24 -20.14
C SER A 69 -1.94 51.93 -20.44
N MET A 70 -1.60 51.99 -21.73
CA MET A 70 -0.24 52.26 -22.21
C MET A 70 -0.02 53.79 -22.25
N ARG A 71 1.07 54.29 -21.67
CA ARG A 71 1.66 55.60 -21.98
C ARG A 71 3.15 55.45 -22.17
N ILE A 72 3.61 55.65 -23.40
CA ILE A 72 4.88 56.21 -23.90
C ILE A 72 4.59 56.26 -25.43
N GLY A 73 4.45 57.38 -26.14
CA GLY A 73 5.05 58.69 -25.97
C GLY A 73 6.05 58.92 -27.10
N THR A 74 5.59 59.05 -28.35
CA THR A 74 6.39 59.65 -29.43
C THR A 74 5.49 60.39 -30.41
N GLN A 75 5.86 61.66 -30.58
CA GLN A 75 5.25 62.80 -31.26
C GLN A 75 4.91 62.59 -32.75
N ASP A 76 3.82 63.23 -33.15
CA ASP A 76 3.34 63.48 -34.52
C ASP A 76 4.30 64.34 -35.37
N MET A 77 4.33 64.06 -36.68
CA MET A 77 4.38 65.07 -37.74
C MET A 77 3.53 64.55 -38.92
N MET A 78 2.43 65.25 -39.21
CA MET A 78 1.60 65.03 -40.41
C MET A 78 2.16 65.82 -41.59
N ASP A 79 2.19 65.18 -42.76
CA ASP A 79 2.33 65.85 -44.06
C ASP A 79 0.98 66.29 -44.61
N ASN A 80 1.01 67.45 -45.26
CA ASN A 80 -0.09 68.25 -45.77
C ASN A 80 -0.29 68.04 -47.29
N ASP A 81 -1.57 67.93 -47.69
CA ASP A 81 -2.21 68.28 -48.98
C ASP A 81 -1.49 68.14 -50.34
N ASN A 82 -2.08 67.35 -51.25
CA ASN A 82 -2.68 67.77 -52.56
C ASN A 82 -2.79 66.57 -53.51
N GLN A 83 -4.00 66.16 -53.89
CA GLN A 83 -4.70 66.52 -55.14
C GLN A 83 -3.92 66.19 -56.42
N ASP A 84 -4.39 65.17 -57.14
CA ASP A 84 -4.83 65.33 -58.53
C ASP A 84 -5.63 64.10 -58.99
N GLY A 85 -6.92 64.34 -59.22
CA GLY A 85 -7.78 63.47 -60.01
C GLY A 85 -7.92 64.04 -61.41
N GLN A 86 -7.74 63.21 -62.44
CA GLN A 86 -8.21 63.54 -63.78
C GLN A 86 -9.11 62.41 -64.33
N GLU A 87 -10.31 62.85 -64.71
CA GLU A 87 -11.33 62.14 -65.46
C GLU A 87 -10.84 61.73 -66.86
N TYR A 88 -11.20 60.52 -67.29
CA TYR A 88 -11.31 60.22 -68.73
C TYR A 88 -12.60 59.44 -69.02
N ARG A 89 -13.56 60.20 -69.59
CA ARG A 89 -14.44 59.88 -70.72
C ARG A 89 -14.89 58.42 -70.95
N ASN A 90 -16.19 58.22 -70.74
CA ASN A 90 -17.00 57.17 -71.36
C ASN A 90 -17.17 57.41 -72.87
N SER A 91 -16.81 56.41 -73.68
CA SER A 91 -17.28 56.26 -75.06
C SER A 91 -17.84 54.85 -75.25
N THR A 92 -19.12 54.82 -75.59
CA THR A 92 -19.98 53.67 -75.87
C THR A 92 -19.42 52.81 -76.99
N ILE A 93 -19.25 51.50 -76.75
CA ILE A 93 -18.99 50.51 -77.80
C ILE A 93 -20.03 49.38 -77.71
N ASP A 94 -20.44 49.00 -78.90
CA ASP A 94 -21.47 48.09 -79.35
C ASP A 94 -21.55 46.71 -78.66
N ARG A 95 -22.76 46.17 -78.71
CA ARG A 95 -23.18 44.90 -78.13
C ARG A 95 -23.32 43.83 -79.21
N GLN A 96 -22.40 42.88 -79.29
CA GLN A 96 -22.68 41.49 -79.72
C GLN A 96 -21.67 40.52 -79.06
N PRO A 97 -22.05 39.24 -78.88
CA PRO A 97 -21.76 38.49 -77.66
C PRO A 97 -20.61 37.47 -77.80
N SER A 98 -20.28 36.88 -76.65
CA SER A 98 -19.40 35.72 -76.39
C SER A 98 -17.91 36.00 -76.24
N GLU A 99 -17.46 36.16 -74.99
CA GLU A 99 -16.18 35.61 -74.56
C GLU A 99 -16.23 35.28 -73.07
N SER A 100 -15.69 34.12 -72.77
CA SER A 100 -15.77 33.32 -71.55
C SER A 100 -15.44 34.08 -70.26
N LEU A 101 -16.27 33.88 -69.24
CA LEU A 101 -15.89 34.01 -67.83
C LEU A 101 -14.60 33.23 -67.61
N ILE A 102 -13.47 33.94 -67.47
CA ILE A 102 -12.25 33.36 -66.92
C ILE A 102 -12.54 33.21 -65.43
N GLU A 103 -13.15 32.08 -65.06
CA GLU A 103 -13.01 31.54 -63.72
C GLU A 103 -11.51 31.39 -63.49
N ILE A 104 -10.95 32.26 -62.65
CA ILE A 104 -9.65 31.99 -62.06
C ILE A 104 -9.90 30.75 -61.22
N GLU A 105 -9.52 29.60 -61.76
CA GLU A 105 -9.47 28.33 -61.07
C GLU A 105 -8.38 28.47 -60.00
N ILE A 106 -8.74 29.11 -58.90
CA ILE A 106 -7.93 29.17 -57.70
C ILE A 106 -7.93 27.75 -57.17
N ASP A 107 -6.84 27.04 -57.42
CA ASP A 107 -6.59 25.71 -56.86
C ASP A 107 -6.59 25.81 -55.33
N ARG A 108 -7.79 25.61 -54.75
CA ARG A 108 -8.03 25.67 -53.31
C ARG A 108 -7.14 24.68 -52.59
N ASP A 109 -6.82 23.55 -53.22
CA ASP A 109 -6.01 22.50 -52.62
C ASP A 109 -4.54 22.91 -52.56
N ALA A 110 -4.01 23.59 -53.60
CA ALA A 110 -2.66 24.17 -53.56
C ALA A 110 -2.51 25.26 -52.48
N ILE A 111 -3.53 26.10 -52.29
CA ILE A 111 -3.52 27.12 -51.22
C ILE A 111 -3.59 26.46 -49.85
N VAL A 112 -4.44 25.45 -49.67
CA VAL A 112 -4.54 24.69 -48.42
C VAL A 112 -3.23 23.97 -48.09
N LEU A 113 -2.55 23.39 -49.08
CA LEU A 113 -1.22 22.78 -48.94
C LEU A 113 -0.16 23.81 -48.54
N SER A 114 -0.17 25.00 -49.15
CA SER A 114 0.73 26.09 -48.79
C SER A 114 0.50 26.58 -47.36
N ILE A 115 -0.77 26.72 -46.94
CA ILE A 115 -1.13 27.11 -45.56
C ILE A 115 -0.65 26.05 -44.57
N LYS A 116 -0.89 24.76 -44.85
CA LYS A 116 -0.42 23.65 -43.99
C LYS A 116 1.10 23.68 -43.84
N LYS A 117 1.84 23.84 -44.93
CA LYS A 117 3.31 23.95 -44.91
C LYS A 117 3.79 25.14 -44.07
N ASN A 118 3.12 26.29 -44.18
CA ASN A 118 3.44 27.48 -43.41
C ASN A 118 3.11 27.31 -41.91
N LEU A 119 2.03 26.61 -41.55
CA LEU A 119 1.71 26.27 -40.17
C LEU A 119 2.75 25.32 -39.56
N GLU A 120 3.17 24.29 -40.29
CA GLU A 120 4.26 23.41 -39.84
C GLU A 120 5.58 24.16 -39.63
N LEU A 121 5.90 25.11 -40.51
CA LEU A 121 7.08 25.96 -40.35
C LEU A 121 6.96 26.87 -39.13
N ARG A 122 5.79 27.49 -38.92
CA ARG A 122 5.50 28.29 -37.72
C ARG A 122 5.67 27.46 -36.45
N ASP A 123 5.16 26.23 -36.43
CA ASP A 123 5.23 25.36 -35.25
C ASP A 123 6.68 24.90 -34.98
N LYS A 124 7.46 24.60 -36.04
CA LYS A 124 8.90 24.33 -35.93
C LYS A 124 9.67 25.53 -35.38
N LEU A 125 9.37 26.73 -35.87
CA LEU A 125 9.98 27.96 -35.40
C LEU A 125 9.58 28.31 -33.96
N SER A 126 8.31 28.07 -33.60
CA SER A 126 7.81 28.22 -32.23
C SER A 126 8.51 27.26 -31.28
N LEU A 127 8.65 25.98 -31.64
CA LEU A 127 9.38 24.99 -30.85
C LEU A 127 10.85 25.39 -30.67
N ARG A 128 11.51 25.84 -31.75
CA ARG A 128 12.88 26.34 -31.69
C ARG A 128 13.00 27.59 -30.81
N ASN A 129 12.04 28.51 -30.90
CA ASN A 129 11.99 29.71 -30.05
C ASN A 129 11.82 29.32 -28.59
N SER A 130 10.87 28.45 -28.25
CA SER A 130 10.69 27.92 -26.89
C SER A 130 11.95 27.23 -26.35
N MET A 131 12.66 26.46 -27.19
CA MET A 131 13.93 25.84 -26.81
C MET A 131 15.04 26.88 -26.58
N LEU A 132 15.10 27.94 -27.39
CA LEU A 132 16.05 29.03 -27.22
C LEU A 132 15.72 29.85 -25.97
N GLN A 133 14.45 30.14 -25.69
CA GLN A 133 13.99 30.81 -24.47
C GLN A 133 14.32 29.96 -23.22
N TYR A 134 14.13 28.65 -23.29
CA TYR A 134 14.56 27.73 -22.24
C TYR A 134 16.07 27.81 -22.01
N LYS A 135 16.88 27.73 -23.07
CA LYS A 135 18.35 27.88 -22.99
C LYS A 135 18.76 29.25 -22.44
N LEU A 136 18.07 30.33 -22.83
CA LEU A 136 18.29 31.67 -22.31
C LEU A 136 17.98 31.72 -20.81
N SER A 137 16.85 31.12 -20.39
CA SER A 137 16.45 31.07 -18.98
C SER A 137 17.44 30.30 -18.12
N GLU A 138 17.98 29.18 -18.63
CA GLU A 138 19.03 28.41 -17.97
C GLU A 138 20.34 29.20 -17.91
N TYR A 139 20.70 29.91 -18.98
CA TYR A 139 21.86 30.79 -18.99
C TYR A 139 21.71 31.93 -17.96
N PHE A 140 20.55 32.57 -17.87
CA PHE A 140 20.31 33.64 -16.89
C PHE A 140 20.20 33.13 -15.45
N LYS A 141 19.67 31.92 -15.21
CA LYS A 141 19.73 31.27 -13.88
C LYS A 141 21.17 31.00 -13.48
N LYS A 142 21.98 30.48 -14.40
CA LYS A 142 23.40 30.18 -14.18
C LYS A 142 24.24 31.45 -14.01
N LYS A 143 23.92 32.50 -14.76
CA LYS A 143 24.51 33.82 -14.63
C LYS A 143 24.13 34.49 -13.30
N ARG A 144 22.88 34.36 -12.82
CA ARG A 144 22.50 34.84 -11.47
C ARG A 144 23.28 34.17 -10.35
N THR A 145 23.61 32.88 -10.49
CA THR A 145 24.46 32.19 -9.51
C THR A 145 25.93 32.59 -9.62
N ASP A 146 26.40 32.97 -10.81
CA ASP A 146 27.77 33.48 -11.05
C ASP A 146 27.95 34.95 -10.63
N ASP A 147 26.97 35.83 -10.87
CA ASP A 147 26.99 37.24 -10.45
C ASP A 147 26.99 37.38 -8.92
N THR A 148 26.44 36.41 -8.17
CA THR A 148 26.59 36.35 -6.70
C THR A 148 27.96 35.88 -6.21
N ARG A 149 28.81 35.33 -7.11
CA ARG A 149 30.18 34.89 -6.79
C ARG A 149 31.25 35.84 -7.32
N ASP A 150 30.96 36.59 -8.38
CA ASP A 150 31.86 37.58 -8.97
C ASP A 150 31.49 38.99 -8.53
N GLY A 151 31.91 39.36 -7.32
CA GLY A 151 32.02 40.78 -6.95
C GLY A 151 32.91 41.49 -7.96
N GLU A 152 32.45 42.65 -8.46
CA GLU A 152 33.08 43.57 -9.43
C GLU A 152 34.53 43.22 -9.82
N LYS A 153 34.69 42.29 -10.79
CA LYS A 153 35.98 42.11 -11.46
C LYS A 153 36.25 43.33 -12.33
N SER A 154 37.44 43.91 -12.16
CA SER A 154 37.91 45.09 -12.88
C SER A 154 37.66 44.95 -14.39
N VAL A 155 37.16 46.01 -15.03
CA VAL A 155 36.90 46.09 -16.49
C VAL A 155 38.12 45.64 -17.31
N SER A 156 39.32 45.87 -16.78
CA SER A 156 40.59 45.44 -17.37
C SER A 156 40.76 43.91 -17.44
N ASP A 157 40.31 43.15 -16.43
CA ASP A 157 40.36 41.67 -16.43
C ASP A 157 39.35 41.10 -17.45
N GLN A 158 38.19 41.75 -17.60
CA GLN A 158 37.18 41.36 -18.58
C GLN A 158 37.64 41.63 -20.02
N GLU A 159 38.27 42.80 -20.28
CA GLU A 159 38.87 43.14 -21.56
C GLU A 159 40.03 42.20 -21.91
N GLN A 160 40.87 41.83 -20.94
CA GLN A 160 41.99 40.92 -21.17
C GLN A 160 41.53 39.49 -21.45
N ARG A 161 40.48 39.00 -20.78
CA ARG A 161 39.85 37.71 -21.10
C ARG A 161 39.20 37.71 -22.48
N TYR A 162 38.51 38.80 -22.82
CA TYR A 162 37.93 38.95 -24.16
C TYR A 162 39.04 38.95 -25.23
N ALA A 163 40.12 39.70 -25.02
CA ALA A 163 41.26 39.74 -25.93
C ALA A 163 41.92 38.35 -26.08
N ASN A 164 42.12 37.62 -24.98
CA ASN A 164 42.65 36.26 -25.02
C ASN A 164 41.70 35.31 -25.78
N CYS A 165 40.38 35.36 -25.53
CA CYS A 165 39.40 34.58 -26.28
C CYS A 165 39.41 34.93 -27.77
N MET A 166 39.56 36.20 -28.14
CA MET A 166 39.65 36.64 -29.53
C MET A 166 40.96 36.17 -30.18
N SER A 167 42.08 36.17 -29.45
CA SER A 167 43.35 35.60 -29.93
C SER A 167 43.22 34.10 -30.17
N SER A 168 42.72 33.34 -29.19
CA SER A 168 42.50 31.90 -29.33
C SER A 168 41.52 31.56 -30.44
N LEU A 169 40.47 32.37 -30.66
CA LEU A 169 39.56 32.20 -31.80
C LEU A 169 40.26 32.46 -33.14
N ASN A 170 41.12 33.48 -33.22
CA ASN A 170 41.89 33.76 -34.42
C ASN A 170 42.92 32.66 -34.70
N GLU A 171 43.65 32.20 -33.68
CA GLU A 171 44.56 31.07 -33.77
C GLU A 171 43.82 29.83 -34.28
N LEU A 172 42.71 29.45 -33.65
CA LEU A 172 41.90 28.30 -34.07
C LEU A 172 41.36 28.48 -35.50
N ARG A 173 41.00 29.70 -35.89
CA ARG A 173 40.57 30.01 -37.26
C ARG A 173 41.72 29.88 -38.26
N THR A 174 42.93 30.32 -37.90
CA THR A 174 44.11 30.15 -38.76
C THR A 174 44.52 28.70 -38.90
N GLU A 175 44.49 27.92 -37.82
CA GLU A 175 44.70 26.48 -37.85
C GLU A 175 43.65 25.78 -38.72
N TYR A 176 42.37 26.09 -38.52
CA TYR A 176 41.29 25.56 -39.36
C TYR A 176 41.49 25.88 -40.83
N ASN A 177 41.84 27.12 -41.16
CA ASN A 177 42.12 27.53 -42.55
C ASN A 177 43.35 26.80 -43.11
N SER A 178 44.42 26.65 -42.33
CA SER A 178 45.62 25.91 -42.73
C SER A 178 45.30 24.44 -43.03
N ILE A 179 44.56 23.78 -42.13
CA ILE A 179 44.10 22.40 -42.30
C ILE A 179 43.18 22.28 -43.52
N ASN A 180 42.27 23.23 -43.73
CA ASN A 180 41.36 23.23 -44.87
C ASN A 180 42.13 23.38 -46.20
N ILE A 181 43.11 24.28 -46.26
CA ILE A 181 43.97 24.45 -47.45
C ILE A 181 44.78 23.17 -47.71
N ALA A 182 45.35 22.56 -46.67
CA ALA A 182 46.07 21.29 -46.80
C ALA A 182 45.15 20.17 -47.31
N ASN A 183 43.96 20.04 -46.75
CA ASN A 183 42.96 19.07 -47.19
C ASN A 183 42.53 19.32 -48.65
N GLN A 184 42.32 20.57 -49.04
CA GLN A 184 41.99 20.90 -50.43
C GLN A 184 43.12 20.54 -51.40
N LYS A 185 44.38 20.77 -51.02
CA LYS A 185 45.54 20.33 -51.82
C LYS A 185 45.56 18.81 -51.97
N PHE A 186 45.42 18.05 -50.87
CA PHE A 186 45.36 16.59 -50.93
C PHE A 186 44.20 16.11 -51.81
N ILE A 187 43.01 16.69 -51.66
CA ILE A 187 41.85 16.35 -52.50
C ILE A 187 42.18 16.61 -53.99
N GLY A 188 42.82 17.72 -54.31
CA GLY A 188 43.25 18.03 -55.68
C GLY A 188 44.23 17.00 -56.23
N GLU A 189 45.28 16.68 -55.47
CA GLU A 189 46.29 15.68 -55.86
C GLU A 189 45.69 14.28 -56.07
N TYR A 190 44.83 13.82 -55.15
CA TYR A 190 44.16 12.52 -55.29
C TYR A 190 43.16 12.50 -56.44
N LYS A 191 42.48 13.61 -56.73
CA LYS A 191 41.62 13.73 -57.92
C LYS A 191 42.44 13.63 -59.21
N GLY A 192 43.56 14.35 -59.30
CA GLY A 192 44.44 14.28 -60.46
C GLY A 192 44.99 12.86 -60.69
N LYS A 193 45.47 12.20 -59.63
CA LYS A 193 45.91 10.80 -59.71
C LYS A 193 44.79 9.84 -60.12
N LEU A 194 43.56 10.08 -59.67
CA LEU A 194 42.41 9.27 -60.05
C LEU A 194 42.08 9.44 -61.53
N GLU A 195 42.10 10.66 -62.04
CA GLU A 195 41.86 10.98 -63.45
C GLU A 195 42.92 10.35 -64.35
N GLU A 196 44.21 10.51 -64.02
CA GLU A 196 45.32 9.87 -64.73
C GLU A 196 45.16 8.34 -64.80
N ARG A 197 44.83 7.69 -63.67
CA ARG A 197 44.60 6.24 -63.64
C ARG A 197 43.37 5.82 -64.41
N LEU A 198 42.33 6.64 -64.45
CA LEU A 198 41.12 6.38 -65.21
C LEU A 198 41.41 6.46 -66.71
N ASP A 199 42.21 7.44 -67.14
CA ASP A 199 42.67 7.58 -68.52
C ASP A 199 43.57 6.40 -68.94
N GLU A 200 44.49 5.97 -68.09
CA GLU A 200 45.29 4.75 -68.34
C GLU A 200 44.42 3.49 -68.46
N VAL A 201 43.39 3.35 -67.63
CA VAL A 201 42.49 2.17 -67.66
C VAL A 201 41.61 2.21 -68.90
N THR A 202 41.07 3.37 -69.27
CA THR A 202 40.23 3.50 -70.46
C THR A 202 41.01 3.25 -71.74
N THR A 203 42.22 3.83 -71.87
CA THR A 203 43.10 3.59 -73.04
C THR A 203 43.47 2.11 -73.19
N LYS A 204 43.91 1.46 -72.11
CA LYS A 204 44.22 0.02 -72.13
C LYS A 204 42.99 -0.84 -72.42
N ALA A 205 41.82 -0.48 -71.87
CA ALA A 205 40.58 -1.18 -72.14
C ALA A 205 40.20 -1.07 -73.63
N ASP A 206 40.34 0.10 -74.23
CA ASP A 206 40.05 0.32 -75.65
C ASP A 206 41.03 -0.43 -76.56
N GLU A 207 42.32 -0.45 -76.22
CA GLU A 207 43.33 -1.26 -76.91
C GLU A 207 42.98 -2.76 -76.85
N PHE A 208 42.63 -3.25 -75.66
CA PHE A 208 42.22 -4.64 -75.47
C PHE A 208 40.96 -4.98 -76.25
N TRP A 209 39.97 -4.07 -76.30
CA TRP A 209 38.77 -4.24 -77.10
C TRP A 209 39.07 -4.32 -78.59
N LYS A 210 39.95 -3.45 -79.11
CA LYS A 210 40.37 -3.49 -80.53
C LYS A 210 41.09 -4.80 -80.86
N TYR A 211 41.99 -5.24 -79.98
CA TYR A 211 42.69 -6.52 -80.12
C TYR A 211 41.74 -7.71 -80.13
N LYS A 212 40.80 -7.75 -79.18
CA LYS A 212 39.78 -8.79 -79.09
C LYS A 212 38.88 -8.84 -80.31
N ARG A 213 38.48 -7.67 -80.83
CA ARG A 213 37.69 -7.56 -82.05
C ARG A 213 38.44 -8.07 -83.28
N SER A 214 39.74 -7.76 -83.41
CA SER A 214 40.58 -8.30 -84.49
C SER A 214 40.59 -9.83 -84.47
N ILE A 215 40.85 -10.43 -83.30
CA ILE A 215 40.85 -11.89 -83.13
C ILE A 215 39.47 -12.48 -83.44
N ALA A 216 38.38 -11.83 -83.02
CA ALA A 216 37.03 -12.32 -83.25
C ALA A 216 36.63 -12.30 -84.74
N LEU A 217 37.18 -11.37 -85.54
CA LEU A 217 36.99 -11.33 -86.99
C LEU A 217 37.81 -12.41 -87.71
N ASP A 218 39.00 -12.74 -87.19
CA ASP A 218 39.87 -13.80 -87.72
C ASP A 218 39.41 -15.21 -87.30
N ALA A 219 38.44 -15.31 -86.39
CA ALA A 219 37.96 -16.59 -85.87
C ALA A 219 37.04 -17.32 -86.85
N GLU A 220 37.29 -18.62 -87.02
CA GLU A 220 36.56 -19.50 -87.93
C GLU A 220 35.60 -20.45 -87.18
N ASN A 221 34.52 -20.83 -87.85
CA ASN A 221 33.56 -21.78 -87.32
C ASN A 221 34.12 -23.21 -87.39
N SER A 222 34.24 -23.88 -86.25
CA SER A 222 34.84 -25.22 -86.15
C SER A 222 34.17 -26.31 -87.00
N ARG A 223 32.90 -26.12 -87.41
CA ARG A 223 32.15 -27.09 -88.23
C ARG A 223 32.20 -26.79 -89.73
N THR A 224 32.37 -25.54 -90.11
CA THR A 224 32.32 -25.11 -91.53
C THR A 224 33.63 -24.52 -92.05
N GLY A 225 34.62 -24.24 -91.18
CA GLY A 225 35.92 -23.65 -91.54
C GLY A 225 35.82 -22.26 -92.17
N LYS A 226 34.66 -21.61 -92.06
CA LYS A 226 34.42 -20.26 -92.61
C LYS A 226 34.55 -19.22 -91.50
N PRO A 227 35.03 -18.01 -91.80
CA PRO A 227 35.09 -16.92 -90.83
C PRO A 227 33.69 -16.58 -90.30
N LEU A 228 33.63 -16.16 -89.03
CA LEU A 228 32.38 -15.76 -88.39
C LEU A 228 31.78 -14.53 -89.09
N PRO A 229 30.46 -14.53 -89.38
CA PRO A 229 29.79 -13.34 -89.88
C PRO A 229 29.91 -12.16 -88.91
N THR A 230 30.23 -10.97 -89.42
CA THR A 230 30.39 -9.73 -88.63
C THR A 230 29.19 -9.44 -87.73
N LYS A 231 27.97 -9.70 -88.19
CA LYS A 231 26.73 -9.56 -87.40
C LYS A 231 26.70 -10.41 -86.14
N ILE A 232 27.28 -11.62 -86.18
CA ILE A 232 27.33 -12.52 -85.01
C ILE A 232 28.39 -12.02 -84.03
N VAL A 233 29.53 -11.53 -84.53
CA VAL A 233 30.57 -10.91 -83.71
C VAL A 233 30.02 -9.68 -82.98
N ASP A 234 29.34 -8.77 -83.68
CA ASP A 234 28.74 -7.58 -83.08
C ASP A 234 27.66 -7.94 -82.02
N GLN A 235 26.88 -9.01 -82.25
CA GLN A 235 25.92 -9.50 -81.25
C GLN A 235 26.61 -10.04 -80.00
N LEU A 236 27.66 -10.85 -80.16
CA LEU A 236 28.44 -11.39 -79.05
C LEU A 236 29.11 -10.26 -78.25
N GLU A 237 29.74 -9.29 -78.92
CA GLU A 237 30.31 -8.09 -78.30
C GLU A 237 29.26 -7.29 -77.51
N SER A 238 28.05 -7.13 -78.05
CA SER A 238 26.95 -6.46 -77.35
C SER A 238 26.52 -7.22 -76.09
N THR A 239 26.38 -8.54 -76.18
CA THR A 239 26.03 -9.37 -75.01
C THR A 239 27.11 -9.36 -73.95
N GLU A 240 28.39 -9.40 -74.36
CA GLU A 240 29.52 -9.33 -73.45
C GLU A 240 29.60 -7.98 -72.75
N ARG A 241 29.45 -6.86 -73.47
CA ARG A 241 29.41 -5.52 -72.85
C ARG A 241 28.30 -5.40 -71.82
N LYS A 242 27.11 -5.95 -72.09
CA LYS A 242 26.01 -5.96 -71.12
C LYS A 242 26.39 -6.74 -69.87
N LYS A 243 26.99 -7.93 -70.02
CA LYS A 243 27.42 -8.76 -68.90
C LYS A 243 28.57 -8.13 -68.11
N GLU A 244 29.53 -7.50 -68.78
CA GLU A 244 30.61 -6.77 -68.11
C GLU A 244 30.07 -5.61 -67.28
N ASN A 245 29.10 -4.85 -67.79
CA ASN A 245 28.44 -3.79 -67.03
C ASN A 245 27.71 -4.33 -65.78
N GLU A 246 27.02 -5.48 -65.89
CA GLU A 246 26.40 -6.16 -64.74
C GLU A 246 27.44 -6.56 -63.69
N VAL A 247 28.58 -7.12 -64.12
CA VAL A 247 29.67 -7.51 -63.22
C VAL A 247 30.28 -6.29 -62.52
N VAL A 248 30.52 -5.20 -63.24
CA VAL A 248 31.02 -3.94 -62.67
C VAL A 248 30.04 -3.39 -61.63
N ALA A 249 28.73 -3.39 -61.92
CA ALA A 249 27.71 -2.95 -60.96
C ALA A 249 27.72 -3.78 -59.68
N VAL A 250 27.72 -5.12 -59.79
CA VAL A 250 27.78 -6.03 -58.64
C VAL A 250 29.08 -5.86 -57.85
N ARG A 251 30.21 -5.67 -58.52
CA ARG A 251 31.51 -5.41 -57.86
C ARG A 251 31.47 -4.11 -57.06
N LEU A 252 30.93 -3.03 -57.64
CA LEU A 252 30.76 -1.76 -56.93
C LEU A 252 29.87 -1.90 -55.70
N ASP A 253 28.76 -2.63 -55.81
CA ASP A 253 27.88 -2.86 -54.67
C ASP A 253 28.52 -3.75 -53.60
N ASN A 254 29.31 -4.75 -54.00
CA ASN A 254 30.09 -5.56 -53.05
C ASN A 254 31.10 -4.68 -52.28
N ILE A 255 31.81 -3.79 -52.96
CA ILE A 255 32.73 -2.83 -52.32
C ILE A 255 31.98 -1.92 -51.36
N LYS A 256 30.82 -1.36 -51.76
CA LYS A 256 29.98 -0.53 -50.89
C LYS A 256 29.54 -1.29 -49.64
N LEU A 257 29.09 -2.54 -49.79
CA LEU A 257 28.64 -3.38 -48.68
C LEU A 257 29.78 -3.74 -47.73
N ARG A 258 30.95 -4.15 -48.26
CA ARG A 258 32.16 -4.38 -47.45
C ARG A 258 32.57 -3.14 -46.67
N ASN A 259 32.52 -1.96 -47.28
CA ASN A 259 32.83 -0.70 -46.61
C ASN A 259 31.79 -0.31 -45.55
N LYS A 260 30.50 -0.63 -45.76
CA LYS A 260 29.46 -0.47 -44.73
C LYS A 260 29.71 -1.43 -43.55
N LEU A 261 29.98 -2.69 -43.85
CA LEU A 261 30.27 -3.72 -42.84
C LEU A 261 31.48 -3.31 -41.99
N ARG A 262 32.61 -2.94 -42.62
CA ARG A 262 33.80 -2.47 -41.91
C ARG A 262 33.50 -1.25 -41.02
N ARG A 263 32.69 -0.30 -41.49
CA ARG A 263 32.27 0.85 -40.68
C ARG A 263 31.43 0.43 -39.48
N HIS A 264 30.46 -0.45 -39.67
CA HIS A 264 29.63 -0.95 -38.57
C HIS A 264 30.42 -1.77 -37.56
N GLU A 265 31.35 -2.61 -38.02
CA GLU A 265 32.26 -3.35 -37.14
C GLU A 265 33.15 -2.41 -36.33
N GLN A 266 33.67 -1.34 -36.95
CA GLN A 266 34.50 -0.36 -36.25
C GLN A 266 33.68 0.43 -35.21
N LEU A 267 32.46 0.84 -35.56
CA LEU A 267 31.54 1.47 -34.61
C LEU A 267 31.19 0.53 -33.45
N LEU A 268 30.94 -0.75 -33.73
CA LEU A 268 30.65 -1.74 -32.70
C LEU A 268 31.86 -1.96 -31.80
N ARG A 269 33.08 -2.07 -32.36
CA ARG A 269 34.31 -2.16 -31.59
C ARG A 269 34.52 -0.92 -30.73
N GLN A 270 34.29 0.28 -31.27
CA GLN A 270 34.39 1.52 -30.50
C GLN A 270 33.37 1.58 -29.37
N LYS A 271 32.12 1.16 -29.64
CA LYS A 271 31.05 1.13 -28.63
C LYS A 271 31.35 0.11 -27.54
N VAL A 272 31.72 -1.12 -27.92
CA VAL A 272 32.15 -2.16 -26.97
C VAL A 272 33.36 -1.68 -26.19
N GLN A 273 34.33 -1.05 -26.83
CA GLN A 273 35.52 -0.55 -26.15
C GLN A 273 35.19 0.64 -25.23
N MET A 274 34.25 1.52 -25.57
CA MET A 274 33.74 2.52 -24.62
C MET A 274 33.02 1.85 -23.44
N GLU A 275 32.12 0.90 -23.70
CA GLU A 275 31.35 0.21 -22.66
C GLU A 275 32.23 -0.67 -21.76
N LEU A 276 33.29 -1.29 -22.29
CA LEU A 276 34.26 -2.08 -21.52
C LEU A 276 35.35 -1.24 -20.87
N ALA A 277 35.84 -0.19 -21.54
CA ALA A 277 36.93 0.64 -21.03
C ALA A 277 36.46 1.66 -20.01
N ASP A 278 35.15 1.96 -19.92
CA ASP A 278 34.69 2.87 -18.87
C ASP A 278 34.98 2.27 -17.49
N GLY A 279 34.95 0.93 -17.32
CA GLY A 279 35.12 0.29 -16.00
C GLY A 279 34.04 0.69 -14.98
N LEU A 280 33.34 1.80 -15.23
CA LEU A 280 32.25 2.41 -14.53
C LEU A 280 31.12 1.40 -14.39
N HIS A 281 30.74 0.69 -15.45
CA HIS A 281 29.71 -0.35 -15.32
C HIS A 281 30.12 -1.52 -14.42
N LEU A 282 31.40 -1.89 -14.36
CA LEU A 282 31.87 -2.96 -13.48
C LEU A 282 32.02 -2.46 -12.04
N ILE A 283 32.55 -1.24 -11.86
CA ILE A 283 32.70 -0.57 -10.58
C ILE A 283 31.34 -0.25 -9.97
N ASP A 284 30.41 0.29 -10.76
CA ASP A 284 29.02 0.54 -10.37
C ASP A 284 28.34 -0.77 -9.98
N PHE A 285 28.55 -1.85 -10.74
CA PHE A 285 27.98 -3.16 -10.41
C PHE A 285 28.58 -3.75 -9.12
N GLU A 286 29.90 -3.68 -8.94
CA GLU A 286 30.56 -4.09 -7.70
C GLU A 286 30.14 -3.22 -6.52
N GLN A 287 29.98 -1.91 -6.72
CA GLN A 287 29.47 -0.99 -5.71
C GLN A 287 28.03 -1.33 -5.34
N LEU A 288 27.15 -1.58 -6.31
CA LEU A 288 25.76 -1.98 -6.05
C LEU A 288 25.70 -3.31 -5.30
N LYS A 289 26.64 -4.23 -5.59
CA LYS A 289 26.78 -5.49 -4.86
C LYS A 289 27.22 -5.27 -3.42
N ILE A 290 28.20 -4.40 -3.17
CA ILE A 290 28.65 -4.02 -1.83
C ILE A 290 27.49 -3.36 -1.08
N GLU A 291 26.81 -2.38 -1.69
CA GLU A 291 25.68 -1.69 -1.08
C GLU A 291 24.56 -2.66 -0.71
N ASN A 292 24.15 -3.54 -1.63
CA ASN A 292 23.12 -4.54 -1.36
C ASN A 292 23.52 -5.48 -0.21
N GLN A 293 24.77 -5.93 -0.20
CA GLN A 293 25.29 -6.73 0.90
C GLN A 293 25.24 -5.97 2.24
N THR A 294 25.68 -4.71 2.28
CA THR A 294 25.62 -3.89 3.51
C THR A 294 24.19 -3.60 3.96
N TYR A 295 23.23 -3.47 3.03
CA TYR A 295 21.82 -3.31 3.37
C TYR A 295 21.23 -4.60 3.94
N ASN A 296 21.58 -5.76 3.38
CA ASN A 296 21.16 -7.06 3.91
C ASN A 296 21.72 -7.28 5.31
N GLU A 297 23.01 -6.99 5.54
CA GLU A 297 23.64 -7.07 6.87
C GLU A 297 22.91 -6.17 7.89
N LYS A 298 22.55 -4.93 7.52
CA LYS A 298 21.76 -4.04 8.39
C LYS A 298 20.36 -4.56 8.67
N ILE A 299 19.70 -5.16 7.68
CA ILE A 299 18.38 -5.76 7.85
C ILE A 299 18.49 -6.95 8.81
N GLU A 300 19.49 -7.80 8.63
CA GLU A 300 19.77 -8.94 9.52
C GLU A 300 20.07 -8.46 10.94
N GLU A 301 20.94 -7.47 11.15
CA GLU A 301 21.23 -6.91 12.48
C GLU A 301 19.96 -6.36 13.15
N ARG A 302 19.10 -5.67 12.39
CA ARG A 302 17.82 -5.16 12.91
C ARG A 302 16.83 -6.27 13.21
N ASN A 303 16.81 -7.33 12.42
CA ASN A 303 15.97 -8.51 12.64
C ASN A 303 16.46 -9.31 13.86
N GLU A 304 17.77 -9.51 14.01
CA GLU A 304 18.36 -10.11 15.20
C GLU A 304 18.07 -9.27 16.44
N PHE A 305 18.23 -7.94 16.37
CA PHE A 305 17.84 -7.06 17.47
C PHE A 305 16.35 -7.17 17.81
N CYS A 306 15.48 -7.20 16.78
CA CYS A 306 14.04 -7.35 16.96
C CYS A 306 13.69 -8.68 17.63
N THR A 307 14.23 -9.79 17.11
CA THR A 307 14.01 -11.14 17.65
C THR A 307 14.56 -11.29 19.06
N ILE A 308 15.76 -10.78 19.35
CA ILE A 308 16.32 -10.73 20.71
C ILE A 308 15.41 -9.89 21.63
N GLN A 309 14.93 -8.74 21.17
CA GLN A 309 14.03 -7.90 21.96
C GLN A 309 12.68 -8.59 22.23
N GLU A 310 12.12 -9.30 21.24
CA GLU A 310 10.90 -10.10 21.38
C GLU A 310 11.10 -11.25 22.36
N LEU A 311 12.23 -11.97 22.27
CA LEU A 311 12.61 -13.00 23.23
C LEU A 311 12.73 -12.43 24.66
N LEU A 312 13.33 -11.24 24.82
CA LEU A 312 13.41 -10.56 26.11
C LEU A 312 12.04 -10.12 26.63
N LYS A 313 11.14 -9.63 25.75
CA LYS A 313 9.75 -9.32 26.12
C LYS A 313 8.99 -10.56 26.59
N LEU A 314 9.14 -11.68 25.88
CA LEU A 314 8.55 -12.97 26.28
C LEU A 314 9.10 -13.46 27.61
N ARG A 315 10.42 -13.39 27.82
CA ARG A 315 11.04 -13.76 29.10
C ARG A 315 10.48 -12.93 30.25
N LYS A 316 10.35 -11.60 30.09
CA LYS A 316 9.74 -10.71 31.09
C LYS A 316 8.28 -11.11 31.39
N LYS A 317 7.49 -11.42 30.35
CA LYS A 317 6.11 -11.92 30.54
C LYS A 317 6.09 -13.22 31.34
N ILE A 318 6.94 -14.19 31.01
CA ILE A 318 7.06 -15.45 31.75
C ILE A 318 7.43 -15.20 33.21
N THR A 319 8.43 -14.36 33.48
CA THR A 319 8.82 -14.01 34.85
C THR A 319 7.67 -13.38 35.64
N ASN A 320 6.93 -12.44 35.03
CA ASN A 320 5.77 -11.82 35.68
C ASN A 320 4.66 -12.85 35.96
N VAL A 321 4.36 -13.74 35.01
CA VAL A 321 3.37 -14.80 35.19
C VAL A 321 3.79 -15.74 36.31
N VAL A 322 5.06 -16.14 36.37
CA VAL A 322 5.60 -16.98 37.45
C VAL A 322 5.46 -16.28 38.81
N GLN A 323 5.77 -14.98 38.91
CA GLN A 323 5.58 -14.22 40.15
C GLN A 323 4.11 -14.19 40.60
N VAL A 324 3.18 -13.88 39.68
CA VAL A 324 1.75 -13.89 39.99
C VAL A 324 1.29 -15.29 40.40
N LEU A 325 1.75 -16.33 39.70
CA LEU A 325 1.43 -17.72 40.02
C LEU A 325 1.94 -18.12 41.41
N THR A 326 3.14 -17.68 41.79
CA THR A 326 3.69 -17.88 43.15
C THR A 326 2.83 -17.19 44.20
N HIS A 327 2.46 -15.92 44.00
CA HIS A 327 1.57 -15.22 44.92
C HIS A 327 0.19 -15.87 45.06
N VAL A 328 -0.39 -16.34 43.96
CA VAL A 328 -1.67 -17.07 43.97
C VAL A 328 -1.52 -18.41 44.69
N LYS A 329 -0.42 -19.13 44.49
CA LYS A 329 -0.12 -20.39 45.17
C LYS A 329 0.01 -20.20 46.68
N GLU A 330 0.73 -19.18 47.12
CA GLU A 330 0.89 -18.84 48.55
C GLU A 330 -0.45 -18.48 49.19
N LYS A 331 -1.25 -17.62 48.54
CA LYS A 331 -2.61 -17.29 49.01
C LYS A 331 -3.51 -18.51 49.09
N LEU A 332 -3.44 -19.39 48.09
CA LEU A 332 -4.21 -20.63 48.08
C LEU A 332 -3.81 -21.55 49.23
N GLN A 333 -2.50 -21.72 49.48
CA GLN A 333 -2.00 -22.52 50.59
C GLN A 333 -2.44 -21.95 51.95
N PHE A 334 -2.43 -20.63 52.11
CA PHE A 334 -2.93 -19.96 53.31
C PHE A 334 -4.42 -20.23 53.55
N VAL A 335 -5.26 -20.01 52.53
CA VAL A 335 -6.71 -20.26 52.61
C VAL A 335 -7.01 -21.74 52.83
N GLN A 336 -6.23 -22.64 52.22
CA GLN A 336 -6.36 -24.08 52.46
C GLN A 336 -6.05 -24.44 53.92
N GLY A 337 -5.00 -23.86 54.51
CA GLY A 337 -4.69 -24.00 55.93
C GLY A 337 -5.84 -23.54 56.82
N GLU A 338 -6.31 -22.31 56.61
CA GLU A 338 -7.46 -21.75 57.35
C GLU A 338 -8.72 -22.61 57.20
N THR A 339 -8.98 -23.14 56.00
CA THR A 339 -10.12 -24.05 55.77
C THR A 339 -10.00 -25.34 56.58
N VAL A 340 -8.78 -25.88 56.74
CA VAL A 340 -8.54 -27.06 57.58
C VAL A 340 -8.79 -26.74 59.04
N ASP A 341 -8.28 -25.62 59.54
CA ASP A 341 -8.48 -25.18 60.92
C ASP A 341 -9.97 -24.94 61.22
N LEU A 342 -10.67 -24.23 60.34
CA LEU A 342 -12.11 -23.97 60.48
C LEU A 342 -12.93 -25.27 60.47
N LYS A 343 -12.52 -26.27 59.67
CA LYS A 343 -13.13 -27.61 59.69
C LYS A 343 -12.88 -28.34 61.00
N LEU A 344 -11.73 -28.15 61.65
CA LEU A 344 -11.45 -28.72 62.96
C LEU A 344 -12.31 -28.07 64.04
N ASP A 345 -12.43 -26.74 64.01
CA ASP A 345 -13.29 -25.97 64.92
C ASP A 345 -14.77 -26.38 64.78
N LEU A 346 -15.26 -26.51 63.54
CA LEU A 346 -16.62 -26.99 63.27
C LEU A 346 -16.83 -28.39 63.87
N LYS A 347 -15.90 -29.33 63.64
CA LYS A 347 -15.96 -30.67 64.24
C LYS A 347 -15.94 -30.63 65.77
N ALA A 348 -15.17 -29.73 66.37
CA ALA A 348 -15.12 -29.57 67.82
C ALA A 348 -16.45 -29.01 68.36
N LEU A 349 -17.05 -28.05 67.67
CA LEU A 349 -18.35 -27.48 68.01
C LEU A 349 -19.47 -28.50 67.85
N ASP A 350 -19.48 -29.28 66.76
CA ASP A 350 -20.43 -30.37 66.55
C ASP A 350 -20.37 -31.41 67.67
N LYS A 351 -19.16 -31.77 68.12
CA LYS A 351 -18.98 -32.63 69.30
C LYS A 351 -19.58 -32.00 70.56
N GLN A 352 -19.33 -30.71 70.81
CA GLN A 352 -19.93 -30.02 71.96
C GLN A 352 -21.46 -29.98 71.88
N VAL A 353 -22.02 -29.67 70.71
CA VAL A 353 -23.46 -29.67 70.47
C VAL A 353 -24.04 -31.07 70.71
N THR A 354 -23.38 -32.12 70.23
CA THR A 354 -23.79 -33.51 70.45
C THR A 354 -23.79 -33.86 71.94
N LEU A 355 -22.72 -33.54 72.67
CA LEU A 355 -22.65 -33.75 74.13
C LEU A 355 -23.76 -33.00 74.88
N ARG A 356 -24.04 -31.75 74.51
CA ARG A 356 -25.15 -30.97 75.10
C ARG A 356 -26.50 -31.57 74.75
N ARG A 357 -26.68 -32.06 73.53
CA ARG A 357 -27.89 -32.74 73.06
C ARG A 357 -28.13 -34.04 73.81
N ASP A 358 -27.08 -34.80 74.13
CA ASP A 358 -27.17 -36.05 74.90
C ASP A 358 -27.42 -35.80 76.40
N SER A 359 -26.89 -34.70 76.96
CA SER A 359 -27.14 -34.28 78.35
C SER A 359 -28.56 -33.76 78.57
N LEU A 360 -29.18 -33.16 77.55
CA LEU A 360 -30.49 -32.53 77.64
C LEU A 360 -31.62 -33.52 78.07
N PRO A 361 -31.74 -34.74 77.51
CA PRO A 361 -32.68 -35.76 77.98
C PRO A 361 -32.52 -36.10 79.46
N ILE A 362 -31.29 -36.26 79.95
CA ILE A 362 -31.00 -36.58 81.36
C ILE A 362 -31.48 -35.43 82.26
N SER A 363 -31.16 -34.19 81.88
CA SER A 363 -31.64 -33.00 82.61
C SER A 363 -33.17 -32.89 82.59
N LYS A 364 -33.81 -33.15 81.44
CA LYS A 364 -35.28 -33.19 81.33
C LYS A 364 -35.89 -34.29 82.20
N GLN A 365 -35.33 -35.49 82.19
CA GLN A 365 -35.77 -36.61 83.02
C GLN A 365 -35.65 -36.29 84.52
N ASN A 366 -34.55 -35.68 84.95
CA ASN A 366 -34.38 -35.22 86.33
C ASN A 366 -35.42 -34.17 86.72
N ARG A 367 -35.64 -33.19 85.85
CA ARG A 367 -36.68 -32.16 86.05
C ARG A 367 -38.07 -32.78 86.14
N ASP A 368 -38.39 -33.71 85.26
CA ASP A 368 -39.71 -34.34 85.19
C ASP A 368 -39.92 -35.30 86.39
N SER A 369 -38.87 -35.99 86.85
CA SER A 369 -38.85 -36.74 88.11
C SER A 369 -39.14 -35.83 89.33
N LEU A 370 -38.45 -34.69 89.44
CA LEU A 370 -38.70 -33.71 90.51
C LEU A 370 -40.12 -33.13 90.44
N LYS A 371 -40.65 -32.88 89.24
CA LYS A 371 -42.05 -32.46 89.05
C LYS A 371 -43.03 -33.54 89.51
N ASN A 372 -42.77 -34.81 89.20
CA ASN A 372 -43.59 -35.93 89.64
C ASN A 372 -43.55 -36.09 91.17
N ILE A 373 -42.38 -35.94 91.79
CA ILE A 373 -42.24 -35.94 93.25
C ILE A 373 -42.99 -34.75 93.85
N ASN A 374 -42.85 -33.54 93.29
CA ASN A 374 -43.54 -32.35 93.80
C ASN A 374 -45.06 -32.47 93.69
N THR A 375 -45.57 -32.99 92.57
CA THR A 375 -47.01 -33.24 92.40
C THR A 375 -47.51 -34.32 93.34
N THR A 376 -46.75 -35.40 93.54
CA THR A 376 -47.07 -36.45 94.54
C THR A 376 -47.07 -35.89 95.95
N LEU A 377 -46.10 -35.04 96.32
CA LEU A 377 -46.06 -34.37 97.62
C LEU A 377 -47.23 -33.41 97.80
N ARG A 378 -47.61 -32.65 96.76
CA ARG A 378 -48.81 -31.81 96.79
C ARG A 378 -50.07 -32.65 96.98
N GLN A 379 -50.19 -33.80 96.33
CA GLN A 379 -51.31 -34.73 96.53
C GLN A 379 -51.33 -35.29 97.96
N LYS A 380 -50.18 -35.74 98.49
CA LYS A 380 -50.05 -36.23 99.88
C LYS A 380 -50.34 -35.16 100.92
N ASN A 381 -49.97 -33.91 100.64
CA ASN A 381 -50.23 -32.78 101.52
C ASN A 381 -51.69 -32.31 101.50
N GLY A 382 -52.58 -32.95 100.72
CA GLY A 382 -54.05 -32.85 100.83
C GLY A 382 -54.57 -31.46 101.20
N LEU A 383 -55.38 -31.41 102.27
CA LEU A 383 -55.92 -30.16 102.81
C LEU A 383 -54.83 -29.22 103.34
N LEU A 384 -53.73 -29.78 103.88
CA LEU A 384 -52.59 -29.04 104.44
C LEU A 384 -51.88 -28.13 103.44
N GLY A 385 -52.01 -28.39 102.13
CA GLY A 385 -51.38 -27.59 101.08
C GLY A 385 -52.25 -26.46 100.52
N ASN A 386 -53.50 -26.31 100.97
CA ASN A 386 -54.43 -25.30 100.46
C ASN A 386 -54.98 -24.43 101.60
N ASP A 387 -54.26 -23.34 101.90
CA ASP A 387 -54.57 -22.41 102.99
C ASP A 387 -55.99 -21.84 102.93
N ASN A 388 -56.52 -21.60 101.73
CA ASN A 388 -57.88 -21.09 101.54
C ASN A 388 -58.94 -22.12 101.99
N LEU A 389 -58.72 -23.39 101.68
CA LEU A 389 -59.64 -24.47 102.05
C LEU A 389 -59.56 -24.79 103.54
N LEU A 390 -58.37 -24.68 104.14
CA LEU A 390 -58.19 -24.73 105.60
C LEU A 390 -58.94 -23.61 106.30
N ARG A 391 -58.85 -22.39 105.76
CA ARG A 391 -59.51 -21.22 106.32
C ARG A 391 -61.02 -21.34 106.22
N ASP A 392 -61.55 -21.75 105.06
CA ASP A 392 -62.98 -22.01 104.88
C ASP A 392 -63.47 -23.16 105.80
N TYR A 393 -62.69 -24.24 105.95
CA TYR A 393 -63.03 -25.29 106.93
C TYR A 393 -63.06 -24.73 108.36
N GLY A 394 -62.11 -23.89 108.74
CA GLY A 394 -62.11 -23.19 110.03
C GLY A 394 -63.36 -22.33 110.22
N GLU A 395 -63.69 -21.50 109.22
CA GLU A 395 -64.89 -20.66 109.21
C GLU A 395 -66.17 -21.50 109.30
N LYS A 396 -66.27 -22.64 108.59
CA LYS A 396 -67.41 -23.56 108.65
C LYS A 396 -67.52 -24.28 109.98
N VAL A 397 -66.40 -24.65 110.60
CA VAL A 397 -66.39 -25.21 111.95
C VAL A 397 -66.90 -24.19 112.96
N ASP A 398 -66.50 -22.92 112.84
CA ASP A 398 -66.97 -21.85 113.71
C ASP A 398 -68.43 -21.47 113.45
N GLU A 399 -68.88 -21.47 112.19
CA GLU A 399 -70.28 -21.32 111.81
C GLU A 399 -71.15 -22.46 112.37
N SER A 400 -70.67 -23.71 112.31
CA SER A 400 -71.34 -24.87 112.89
C SER A 400 -71.46 -24.77 114.41
N LYS A 401 -70.43 -24.29 115.10
CA LYS A 401 -70.49 -24.00 116.55
C LYS A 401 -71.51 -22.91 116.85
N ASN A 402 -71.53 -21.83 116.08
CA ASN A 402 -72.50 -20.73 116.25
C ASN A 402 -73.95 -21.20 116.03
N LEU A 403 -74.20 -22.03 115.01
CA LEU A 403 -75.51 -22.63 114.76
C LEU A 403 -75.94 -23.55 115.91
N LYS A 404 -75.04 -24.38 116.45
CA LYS A 404 -75.32 -25.20 117.64
C LYS A 404 -75.71 -24.32 118.84
N SER A 405 -74.94 -23.29 119.14
CA SER A 405 -75.30 -22.34 120.22
C SER A 405 -76.63 -21.65 119.98
N LYS A 406 -77.02 -21.39 118.73
CA LYS A 406 -78.33 -20.81 118.39
C LYS A 406 -79.47 -21.81 118.59
N ILE A 407 -79.26 -23.09 118.28
CA ILE A 407 -80.20 -24.17 118.59
C ILE A 407 -80.39 -24.28 120.10
N ASP A 408 -79.29 -24.26 120.87
CA ASP A 408 -79.35 -24.36 122.33
C ASP A 408 -80.16 -23.20 122.93
N ARG A 409 -79.94 -21.96 122.47
CA ARG A 409 -80.73 -20.77 122.88
C ARG A 409 -82.21 -20.87 122.50
N LEU A 410 -82.53 -21.41 121.31
CA LEU A 410 -83.91 -21.61 120.88
C LEU A 410 -84.59 -22.73 121.68
N GLN A 411 -83.86 -23.75 122.08
CA GLN A 411 -84.35 -24.78 123.00
C GLN A 411 -84.63 -24.19 124.39
N GLU A 412 -83.75 -23.34 124.92
CA GLU A 412 -84.00 -22.60 126.17
C GLU A 412 -85.25 -21.71 126.06
N TYR A 413 -85.39 -20.95 124.97
CA TYR A 413 -86.57 -20.11 124.75
C TYR A 413 -87.88 -20.92 124.61
N TYR A 414 -87.82 -22.08 123.94
CA TYR A 414 -88.97 -22.98 123.85
C TYR A 414 -89.33 -23.59 125.22
N GLN A 415 -88.32 -23.90 126.05
CA GLN A 415 -88.54 -24.35 127.43
C GLN A 415 -89.14 -23.25 128.31
N GLU A 416 -88.69 -22.00 128.17
CA GLU A 416 -89.26 -20.83 128.88
C GLU A 416 -90.73 -20.58 128.48
N LEU A 417 -91.05 -20.64 127.19
CA LEU A 417 -92.42 -20.47 126.70
C LEU A 417 -93.35 -21.61 127.18
N ILE A 418 -92.85 -22.86 127.24
CA ILE A 418 -93.58 -23.98 127.85
C ILE A 418 -93.85 -23.70 129.35
N ALA A 419 -92.86 -23.19 130.08
CA ALA A 419 -93.02 -22.84 131.49
C ALA A 419 -94.05 -21.70 131.69
N GLU A 420 -94.09 -20.72 130.78
CA GLU A 420 -95.05 -19.60 130.81
C GLU A 420 -96.48 -20.08 130.50
N ILE A 421 -96.66 -21.01 129.56
CA ILE A 421 -97.95 -21.67 129.28
C ILE A 421 -98.42 -22.50 130.50
N GLN A 422 -97.51 -23.17 131.21
CA GLN A 422 -97.84 -23.92 132.42
C GLN A 422 -98.25 -23.01 133.60
N LEU A 423 -97.62 -21.85 133.75
CA LEU A 423 -97.98 -20.83 134.75
C LEU A 423 -99.35 -20.19 134.46
N LEU A 424 -99.67 -19.93 133.20
CA LEU A 424 -101.01 -19.47 132.78
C LEU A 424 -102.09 -20.52 133.05
N ARG A 425 -101.79 -21.81 132.80
CA ARG A 425 -102.66 -22.93 133.20
C ARG A 425 -102.91 -23.00 134.70
N GLN A 426 -101.88 -22.80 135.54
CA GLN A 426 -102.04 -22.76 137.00
C GLN A 426 -102.83 -21.54 137.49
N LYS A 427 -102.73 -20.38 136.83
CA LYS A 427 -103.55 -19.20 137.15
C LYS A 427 -105.03 -19.40 136.79
N MET A 428 -105.33 -20.10 135.69
CA MET A 428 -106.71 -20.51 135.37
C MET A 428 -107.28 -21.51 136.38
N GLN A 429 -106.50 -22.51 136.81
CA GLN A 429 -106.95 -23.47 137.84
C GLN A 429 -107.15 -22.85 139.23
N LYS A 430 -106.36 -21.83 139.61
CA LYS A 430 -106.58 -21.07 140.85
C LYS A 430 -107.83 -20.19 140.82
N ALA A 431 -108.22 -19.67 139.64
CA ALA A 431 -109.48 -18.94 139.48
C ALA A 431 -110.71 -19.87 139.60
N GLU A 432 -110.61 -21.13 139.13
CA GLU A 432 -111.66 -22.14 139.32
C GLU A 432 -111.76 -22.67 140.77
N PHE A 433 -110.66 -22.71 141.53
CA PHE A 433 -110.64 -23.18 142.93
C PHE A 433 -111.18 -22.14 143.93
N ILE A 434 -110.95 -20.84 143.70
CA ILE A 434 -111.51 -19.75 144.54
C ILE A 434 -113.04 -19.67 144.41
N SER A 435 -113.61 -20.08 143.27
CA SER A 435 -115.07 -20.19 143.09
C SER A 435 -115.72 -21.36 143.85
N ARG A 436 -114.95 -22.36 144.31
CA ARG A 436 -115.46 -23.54 145.05
C ARG A 436 -115.32 -23.44 146.58
N MET A 437 -114.47 -22.54 147.10
CA MET A 437 -114.26 -22.35 148.55
C MET A 437 -115.33 -21.48 149.26
N SER A 438 -116.34 -20.96 148.55
CA SER A 438 -117.39 -20.11 149.14
C SER A 438 -118.68 -20.86 149.55
N VAL A 439 -118.82 -22.18 149.34
CA VAL A 439 -120.15 -22.83 149.36
C VAL A 439 -120.38 -23.89 150.46
N THR A 440 -119.40 -24.40 151.20
CA THR A 440 -119.67 -25.50 152.17
C THR A 440 -118.95 -25.37 153.51
N HIS A 441 -119.16 -24.23 154.18
CA HIS A 441 -119.07 -24.12 155.65
C HIS A 441 -120.44 -23.85 156.30
N MET A 442 -121.54 -24.25 155.64
CA MET A 442 -122.89 -24.23 156.21
C MET A 442 -123.61 -25.55 155.94
N VAL A 443 -124.28 -26.08 156.98
CA VAL A 443 -125.12 -27.29 157.09
C VAL A 443 -124.36 -28.52 157.62
N LYS A 444 -124.19 -28.71 158.94
CA LYS A 444 -125.14 -29.17 160.01
C LYS A 444 -125.65 -30.62 159.86
N HIS A 445 -125.63 -31.34 160.99
CA HIS A 445 -126.64 -32.30 161.45
C HIS A 445 -127.65 -32.79 160.39
N THR A 446 -127.47 -34.01 159.93
CA THR A 446 -128.14 -35.23 160.44
C THR A 446 -127.27 -36.43 160.16
#